data_AF-A0A7X7LGI4-F1
#
_entry.id   AF-A0A7X7LGI4-F1
#
_cell.length_a   1.000
_cell.length_b   1.000
_cell.length_c   1.000
_cell.angle_alpha   90.00
_cell.angle_beta   90.00
_cell.angle_gamma   90.00
#
_symmetry.space_group_name_H-M   'P 1'
#
loop_
_entity.id
_entity.type
_entity.pdbx_description
1 polymer ?
#
loop_
_entity_poly.entity_id
_entity_poly.type
_entity_poly.pdbx_seq_one_letter_code
_entity_poly.pdbx_strand_id
1 'polypeptide(L)'
;MLSIKKDWILAAALLAFSILLSVYCLRYLPLIDFLPWKVGNKISELVTPTPEIADIYLVYKNKETGETKEYPAENYPWNDSIWVSKWEFVAQRKDVKQEYKDAPIKSFSICDEYGDDYTEAIVNNPDYQFILVAYDLNKTHTKAFVKINEFVSEAEAAGYSFIVLTSAPSATIDAFRHEHQTAYPFYQTDEIELKSMIRSNPGLLLLKDGVVLAKWPHRSIPLFSKVKEKYLKK
;
A
#
# COMPACT_ATOMS: atom_id res chain seq x y z
N MET A 1 -1.36 -20.63 42.95
CA MET A 1 -1.20 -21.81 42.08
C MET A 1 -2.56 -22.48 41.99
N LEU A 2 -3.16 -22.53 40.79
CA LEU A 2 -4.41 -23.25 40.56
C LEU A 2 -4.17 -24.75 40.80
N SER A 3 -5.24 -25.54 41.00
CA SER A 3 -5.12 -27.00 41.11
C SER A 3 -4.59 -27.58 39.79
N ILE A 4 -3.76 -28.63 39.82
CA ILE A 4 -3.18 -29.29 38.63
C ILE A 4 -4.25 -29.57 37.54
N LYS A 5 -5.45 -29.99 37.93
CA LYS A 5 -6.56 -30.20 36.98
C LYS A 5 -7.04 -28.89 36.33
N LYS A 6 -7.11 -27.80 37.10
CA LYS A 6 -7.48 -26.47 36.60
C LYS A 6 -6.40 -25.88 35.69
N ASP A 7 -5.12 -26.15 35.97
CA ASP A 7 -4.01 -25.75 35.10
C ASP A 7 -4.09 -26.43 33.73
N TRP A 8 -4.35 -27.74 33.69
CA TRP A 8 -4.54 -28.48 32.43
C TRP A 8 -5.79 -28.03 31.66
N ILE A 9 -6.89 -27.71 32.36
CA ILE A 9 -8.09 -27.16 31.72
C ILE A 9 -7.79 -25.79 31.12
N LEU A 10 -7.10 -24.91 31.86
CA LEU A 10 -6.71 -23.59 31.36
C LEU A 10 -5.77 -23.72 30.15
N ALA A 11 -4.78 -24.61 30.19
CA ALA A 11 -3.87 -24.86 29.08
C ALA A 11 -4.62 -25.37 27.83
N ALA A 12 -5.53 -26.34 28.00
CA ALA A 12 -6.35 -26.84 26.90
C ALA A 12 -7.26 -25.75 26.31
N ALA A 13 -7.84 -24.89 27.15
CA ALA A 13 -8.68 -23.78 26.71
C ALA A 13 -7.88 -22.73 25.91
N LEU A 14 -6.69 -22.36 26.37
CA LEU A 14 -5.79 -21.44 25.67
C LEU A 14 -5.33 -22.02 24.32
N LEU A 15 -5.01 -23.31 24.28
CA LEU A 15 -4.65 -24.00 23.03
C LEU A 15 -5.82 -24.01 22.05
N ALA A 16 -7.02 -24.39 22.50
CA ALA A 16 -8.21 -24.36 21.67
C ALA A 16 -8.50 -22.96 21.15
N PHE A 17 -8.40 -21.93 21.99
CA PHE A 17 -8.56 -20.53 21.59
C PHE A 17 -7.54 -20.12 20.52
N SER A 18 -6.27 -20.46 20.70
CA SER A 18 -5.20 -20.18 19.72
C SER A 18 -5.46 -20.86 18.37
N ILE A 19 -5.88 -22.12 18.37
CA ILE A 19 -6.24 -22.86 17.15
C ILE A 19 -7.44 -22.23 16.47
N LEU A 20 -8.51 -21.91 17.22
CA LEU A 20 -9.71 -21.27 16.68
C LEU A 20 -9.40 -19.91 16.06
N LEU A 21 -8.60 -19.09 16.74
CA LEU A 21 -8.15 -17.80 16.24
C LEU A 21 -7.30 -17.96 14.97
N SER A 22 -6.38 -18.94 14.94
CA SER A 22 -5.55 -19.22 13.77
C SER A 22 -6.40 -19.65 12.57
N VAL A 23 -7.35 -20.56 12.78
CA VAL A 23 -8.28 -21.00 11.74
C VAL A 23 -9.16 -19.84 11.25
N TYR A 24 -9.59 -18.95 12.15
CA TYR A 24 -10.31 -17.75 11.77
C TYR A 24 -9.46 -16.85 10.87
N CYS A 25 -8.23 -16.53 11.25
CA CYS A 25 -7.31 -15.69 10.47
C CYS A 25 -6.88 -16.33 9.13
N LEU A 26 -6.95 -17.65 9.00
CA LEU A 26 -6.72 -18.34 7.72
C LEU A 26 -7.94 -18.30 6.79
N ARG A 27 -9.15 -18.20 7.34
CA ARG A 27 -10.41 -18.17 6.58
C ARG A 27 -10.90 -16.77 6.29
N TYR A 28 -10.63 -15.83 7.18
CA TYR A 28 -11.06 -14.43 7.15
C TYR A 28 -9.86 -13.50 7.26
N LEU A 29 -10.10 -12.19 7.26
CA LEU A 29 -9.03 -11.23 7.50
C LEU A 29 -8.62 -11.22 8.98
N PRO A 30 -7.35 -10.89 9.26
CA PRO A 30 -6.88 -10.67 10.63
C PRO A 30 -7.78 -9.68 11.37
N LEU A 31 -8.00 -9.91 12.67
CA LEU A 31 -8.80 -9.00 13.51
C LEU A 31 -8.19 -7.60 13.61
N ILE A 32 -6.86 -7.52 13.57
CA ILE A 32 -6.10 -6.28 13.58
C ILE A 32 -5.16 -6.32 12.37
N ASP A 33 -5.30 -5.34 11.49
CA ASP A 33 -4.46 -5.17 10.31
C ASP A 33 -3.38 -4.11 10.60
N PHE A 34 -2.12 -4.55 10.61
CA PHE A 34 -0.95 -3.69 10.81
C PHE A 34 -0.30 -3.26 9.50
N LEU A 35 -0.83 -3.71 8.36
CA LEU A 35 -0.24 -3.44 7.06
C LEU A 35 -0.59 -2.03 6.57
N PRO A 36 0.20 -1.47 5.63
CA PRO A 36 -0.07 -0.13 5.07
C PRO A 36 -1.46 -0.02 4.43
N TRP A 37 -2.01 -1.12 3.91
CA TRP A 37 -3.31 -1.18 3.27
C TRP A 37 -4.49 -1.42 4.23
N LYS A 38 -4.36 -1.13 5.52
CA LYS A 38 -5.48 -1.24 6.46
C LYS A 38 -6.59 -0.22 6.12
N VAL A 39 -7.81 -0.55 6.52
CA VAL A 39 -8.96 0.36 6.37
C VAL A 39 -8.70 1.70 7.07
N GLY A 40 -8.99 2.80 6.38
CA GLY A 40 -8.79 4.17 6.83
C GLY A 40 -7.48 4.82 6.38
N ASN A 41 -6.51 4.05 5.88
CA ASN A 41 -5.26 4.61 5.38
C ASN A 41 -5.42 5.22 3.98
N LYS A 42 -4.74 6.35 3.73
CA LYS A 42 -4.61 6.98 2.41
C LYS A 42 -3.34 6.48 1.71
N ILE A 43 -3.52 5.58 0.76
CA ILE A 43 -2.45 4.87 0.06
C ILE A 43 -1.58 5.81 -0.77
N SER A 44 -2.15 6.86 -1.37
CA SER A 44 -1.42 7.85 -2.15
C SER A 44 -0.28 8.52 -1.35
N GLU A 45 -0.48 8.71 -0.04
CA GLU A 45 0.53 9.26 0.86
C GLU A 45 1.55 8.21 1.31
N LEU A 46 1.16 6.94 1.35
CA LEU A 46 2.00 5.83 1.84
C LEU A 46 2.91 5.22 0.78
N VAL A 47 2.66 5.51 -0.50
CA VAL A 47 3.57 5.17 -1.61
C VAL A 47 4.63 6.25 -1.85
N THR A 48 4.45 7.44 -1.28
CA THR A 48 5.36 8.57 -1.46
C THR A 48 6.33 8.66 -0.26
N PRO A 49 7.66 8.68 -0.48
CA PRO A 49 8.60 8.87 0.62
C PRO A 49 8.50 10.30 1.17
N THR A 50 8.79 10.45 2.47
CA THR A 50 8.89 11.79 3.07
C THR A 50 10.29 12.34 2.82
N PRO A 51 10.44 13.45 2.07
CA PRO A 51 11.75 14.01 1.78
C PRO A 51 12.41 14.55 3.04
N GLU A 52 13.74 14.48 3.07
CA GLU A 52 14.52 15.11 4.11
C GLU A 52 14.51 16.63 3.94
N ILE A 53 14.25 17.36 5.02
CA ILE A 53 14.36 18.81 5.06
C ILE A 53 15.46 19.14 6.05
N ALA A 54 16.57 19.66 5.54
CA ALA A 54 17.72 20.04 6.34
C ALA A 54 18.23 21.42 5.92
N ASP A 55 18.52 22.27 6.90
CA ASP A 55 19.26 23.51 6.63
C ASP A 55 20.74 23.13 6.50
N ILE A 56 21.32 23.43 5.35
CA ILE A 56 22.74 23.18 5.10
C ILE A 56 23.49 24.48 5.37
N TYR A 57 24.51 24.38 6.22
CA TYR A 57 25.44 25.45 6.50
C TYR A 57 26.84 25.06 6.03
N LEU A 58 27.53 26.01 5.40
CA LEU A 58 28.88 25.86 4.90
C LEU A 58 29.84 26.64 5.81
N VAL A 59 30.82 25.95 6.36
CA VAL A 59 31.86 26.54 7.21
C VAL A 59 33.08 26.82 6.35
N TYR A 60 33.44 28.10 6.27
CA TYR A 60 34.61 28.59 5.56
C TYR A 60 35.64 29.13 6.53
N LYS A 61 36.92 28.94 6.20
CA LYS A 61 38.05 29.51 6.94
C LYS A 61 38.81 30.48 6.07
N ASN A 62 39.16 31.63 6.63
CA ASN A 62 39.97 32.62 5.95
C ASN A 62 41.45 32.17 5.96
N LYS A 63 42.10 32.18 4.79
CA LYS A 63 43.49 31.74 4.61
C LYS A 63 44.52 32.68 5.23
N GLU A 64 44.19 33.97 5.35
CA GLU A 64 45.10 35.01 5.88
C GLU A 64 44.96 35.18 7.39
N THR A 65 43.73 35.21 7.91
CA THR A 65 43.45 35.48 9.33
C THR A 65 43.20 34.23 10.16
N GLY A 66 42.90 33.09 9.51
CA GLY A 66 42.49 31.86 10.18
C GLY A 66 41.07 31.88 10.75
N GLU A 67 40.32 32.97 10.59
CA GLU A 67 38.95 33.14 11.09
C GLU A 67 37.99 32.16 10.38
N THR A 68 37.11 31.51 11.15
CA THR A 68 36.06 30.64 10.61
C THR A 68 34.70 31.33 10.63
N LYS A 69 33.97 31.29 9.51
CA LYS A 69 32.60 31.79 9.40
C LYS A 69 31.69 30.74 8.79
N GLU A 70 30.46 30.70 9.29
CA GLU A 70 29.41 29.81 8.83
C GLU A 70 28.38 30.60 8.03
N TYR A 71 27.97 30.06 6.88
CA TYR A 71 26.97 30.67 6.00
C TYR A 71 25.89 29.64 5.63
N PRO A 72 24.62 30.03 5.49
CA PRO A 72 23.61 29.19 4.86
C PRO A 72 24.04 28.84 3.42
N ALA A 73 23.86 27.58 3.01
CA ALA A 73 24.23 27.13 1.66
C ALA A 73 23.47 27.87 0.55
N GLU A 74 22.26 28.35 0.84
CA GLU A 74 21.46 29.16 -0.08
C GLU A 74 21.94 30.60 -0.20
N ASN A 75 22.71 31.09 0.79
CA ASN A 75 23.10 32.50 0.88
C ASN A 75 24.53 32.66 1.42
N TYR A 76 25.49 32.61 0.51
CA TYR A 76 26.90 32.88 0.80
C TYR A 76 27.59 33.58 -0.39
N PRO A 77 28.74 34.25 -0.19
CA PRO A 77 29.36 35.13 -1.19
C PRO A 77 30.12 34.39 -2.31
N TRP A 78 29.51 33.36 -2.89
CA TRP A 78 30.14 32.53 -3.93
C TRP A 78 30.46 33.27 -5.22
N ASN A 79 29.75 34.37 -5.48
CA ASN A 79 29.92 35.22 -6.66
C ASN A 79 30.94 36.35 -6.46
N ASP A 80 31.45 36.55 -5.24
CA ASP A 80 32.48 37.53 -4.96
C ASP A 80 33.87 36.90 -5.13
N SER A 81 34.57 37.27 -6.21
CA SER A 81 35.90 36.75 -6.52
C SER A 81 36.95 37.08 -5.45
N ILE A 82 36.81 38.20 -4.74
CA ILE A 82 37.72 38.57 -3.64
C ILE A 82 37.49 37.64 -2.47
N TRP A 83 36.22 37.38 -2.14
CA TRP A 83 35.86 36.44 -1.08
C TRP A 83 36.32 35.01 -1.40
N VAL A 84 36.03 34.49 -2.59
CA VAL A 84 36.41 33.11 -2.99
C VAL A 84 37.93 32.90 -2.97
N SER A 85 38.73 33.94 -3.26
CA SER A 85 40.19 33.83 -3.19
C SER A 85 40.71 33.67 -1.74
N LYS A 86 40.06 34.35 -0.79
CA LYS A 86 40.48 34.45 0.63
C LYS A 86 39.93 33.36 1.53
N TRP A 87 38.82 32.74 1.16
CA TRP A 87 38.11 31.77 2.01
C TRP A 87 38.20 30.36 1.41
N GLU A 88 38.52 29.37 2.24
CA GLU A 88 38.51 27.95 1.87
C GLU A 88 37.38 27.20 2.58
N PHE A 89 36.76 26.26 1.87
CA PHE A 89 35.77 25.38 2.45
C PHE A 89 36.44 24.41 3.43
N VAL A 90 35.88 24.29 4.63
CA VAL A 90 36.41 23.39 5.67
C VAL A 90 35.44 22.27 5.98
N ALA A 91 34.17 22.60 6.19
CA ALA A 91 33.18 21.64 6.64
C ALA A 91 31.78 22.06 6.22
N GLN A 92 30.88 21.08 6.21
CA GLN A 92 29.45 21.29 6.06
C GLN A 92 28.77 20.83 7.34
N ARG A 93 27.93 21.69 7.90
CA ARG A 93 27.01 21.34 8.99
C ARG A 93 25.61 21.20 8.41
N LYS A 94 24.92 20.15 8.82
CA LYS A 94 23.58 19.83 8.34
C LYS A 94 22.65 19.78 9.54
N ASP A 95 21.74 20.75 9.63
CA ASP A 95 20.70 20.77 10.65
C ASP A 95 19.45 20.12 10.07
N VAL A 96 19.28 18.83 10.34
CA VAL A 96 18.13 18.06 9.89
C VAL A 96 16.91 18.46 10.70
N LYS A 97 15.96 19.17 10.07
CA LYS A 97 14.65 19.50 10.67
C LYS A 97 13.67 18.35 10.51
N GLN A 98 13.77 17.63 9.41
CA GLN A 98 12.95 16.46 9.10
C GLN A 98 13.82 15.39 8.45
N GLU A 99 13.89 14.23 9.08
CA GLU A 99 14.62 13.08 8.52
C GLU A 99 13.90 12.49 7.31
N TYR A 100 14.67 11.97 6.35
CA TYR A 100 14.13 11.14 5.28
C TYR A 100 13.42 9.93 5.90
N LYS A 101 12.16 9.70 5.50
CA LYS A 101 11.44 8.47 5.84
C LYS A 101 11.05 7.78 4.56
N ASP A 102 11.52 6.54 4.43
CA ASP A 102 11.18 5.68 3.31
C ASP A 102 9.66 5.41 3.29
N ALA A 103 9.13 5.23 2.08
CA ALA A 103 7.70 4.99 1.91
C ALA A 103 7.29 3.68 2.61
N PRO A 104 6.21 3.65 3.40
CA PRO A 104 5.70 2.42 4.01
C PRO A 104 5.35 1.33 2.99
N ILE A 105 4.95 1.74 1.78
CA ILE A 105 4.74 0.86 0.63
C ILE A 105 5.89 1.11 -0.34
N LYS A 106 6.73 0.09 -0.57
CA LYS A 106 7.93 0.21 -1.40
C LYS A 106 7.67 -0.38 -2.78
N SER A 107 8.15 0.31 -3.82
CA SER A 107 8.16 -0.22 -5.20
C SER A 107 6.80 -0.77 -5.66
N PHE A 108 5.71 -0.09 -5.30
CA PHE A 108 4.38 -0.46 -5.75
C PHE A 108 4.15 0.04 -7.17
N SER A 109 3.91 -0.90 -8.09
CA SER A 109 3.53 -0.59 -9.46
C SER A 109 2.33 -1.42 -9.89
N ILE A 110 1.46 -0.80 -10.68
CA ILE A 110 0.33 -1.44 -11.33
C ILE A 110 0.52 -1.30 -12.83
N CYS A 111 0.89 -2.39 -13.48
CA CYS A 111 1.17 -2.40 -14.91
C CYS A 111 0.07 -3.10 -15.68
N ASP A 112 -0.22 -2.68 -16.91
CA ASP A 112 -1.07 -3.47 -17.80
C ASP A 112 -0.29 -4.60 -18.49
N GLU A 113 -0.94 -5.29 -19.42
CA GLU A 113 -0.34 -6.39 -20.19
C GLU A 113 0.78 -5.96 -21.15
N TYR A 114 0.87 -4.66 -21.46
CA TYR A 114 1.90 -4.06 -22.31
C TYR A 114 3.06 -3.49 -21.49
N GLY A 115 2.93 -3.43 -20.17
CA GLY A 115 3.91 -2.89 -19.24
C GLY A 115 3.74 -1.39 -18.98
N ASP A 116 2.64 -0.79 -19.41
CA ASP A 116 2.33 0.61 -19.12
C ASP A 116 1.92 0.76 -17.65
N ASP A 117 2.43 1.80 -16.98
CA ASP A 117 2.21 2.05 -15.55
C ASP A 117 0.93 2.88 -15.31
N TYR A 118 -0.02 2.31 -14.57
CA TYR A 118 -1.30 2.90 -14.17
C TYR A 118 -1.37 3.22 -12.67
N THR A 119 -0.25 3.15 -11.95
CA THR A 119 -0.21 3.29 -10.49
C THR A 119 -0.84 4.59 -10.03
N GLU A 120 -0.43 5.73 -10.58
CA GLU A 120 -0.97 7.04 -10.18
C GLU A 120 -2.46 7.17 -10.51
N ALA A 121 -2.88 6.70 -11.69
CA ALA A 121 -4.26 6.77 -12.13
C ALA A 121 -5.21 5.97 -11.22
N ILE A 122 -4.76 4.80 -10.75
CA ILE A 122 -5.54 3.95 -9.86
C ILE A 122 -5.44 4.46 -8.42
N VAL A 123 -4.24 4.72 -7.89
CA VAL A 123 -4.07 5.10 -6.48
C VAL A 123 -4.70 6.47 -6.19
N ASN A 124 -4.61 7.43 -7.12
CA ASN A 124 -5.12 8.78 -6.93
C ASN A 124 -6.52 9.00 -7.54
N ASN A 125 -7.24 7.93 -7.88
CA ASN A 125 -8.60 8.04 -8.37
C ASN A 125 -9.51 8.70 -7.32
N PRO A 126 -10.10 9.88 -7.58
CA PRO A 126 -10.94 10.59 -6.61
C PRO A 126 -12.28 9.87 -6.37
N ASP A 127 -12.74 9.08 -7.33
CA ASP A 127 -14.02 8.38 -7.28
C ASP A 127 -13.92 7.04 -6.55
N TYR A 128 -15.08 6.43 -6.32
CA TYR A 128 -15.15 5.09 -5.76
C TYR A 128 -14.69 4.05 -6.80
N GLN A 129 -13.74 3.21 -6.39
CA GLN A 129 -13.25 2.13 -7.22
C GLN A 129 -13.12 0.83 -6.41
N PHE A 130 -13.39 -0.27 -7.08
CA PHE A 130 -13.25 -1.61 -6.54
C PHE A 130 -11.98 -2.25 -7.09
N ILE A 131 -11.18 -2.81 -6.18
CA ILE A 131 -9.95 -3.52 -6.53
C ILE A 131 -10.08 -4.95 -6.01
N LEU A 132 -10.14 -5.92 -6.92
CA LEU A 132 -10.04 -7.32 -6.57
C LEU A 132 -8.58 -7.74 -6.63
N VAL A 133 -8.04 -8.27 -5.55
CA VAL A 133 -6.70 -8.82 -5.52
C VAL A 133 -6.77 -10.33 -5.59
N ALA A 134 -6.12 -10.90 -6.59
CA ALA A 134 -5.92 -12.33 -6.75
C ALA A 134 -4.42 -12.59 -6.98
N TYR A 135 -3.65 -12.61 -5.87
CA TYR A 135 -2.19 -12.62 -5.93
C TYR A 135 -1.60 -13.84 -6.65
N ASP A 136 -2.34 -14.94 -6.77
CA ASP A 136 -1.94 -16.14 -7.52
C ASP A 136 -3.20 -16.78 -8.12
N LEU A 137 -3.39 -16.66 -9.44
CA LEU A 137 -4.58 -17.20 -10.13
C LEU A 137 -4.64 -18.74 -10.06
N ASN A 138 -3.52 -19.44 -9.92
CA ASN A 138 -3.52 -20.90 -9.82
C ASN A 138 -4.00 -21.40 -8.45
N LYS A 139 -3.87 -20.55 -7.41
CA LYS A 139 -4.31 -20.85 -6.04
C LYS A 139 -5.58 -20.11 -5.64
N THR A 140 -6.16 -19.33 -6.54
CA THR A 140 -7.34 -18.52 -6.24
C THR A 140 -8.58 -19.38 -6.09
N HIS A 141 -9.52 -18.95 -5.26
CA HIS A 141 -10.77 -19.67 -5.08
C HIS A 141 -11.74 -19.39 -6.23
N THR A 142 -11.62 -20.14 -7.33
CA THR A 142 -12.39 -19.95 -8.58
C THR A 142 -13.90 -19.88 -8.40
N LYS A 143 -14.50 -20.68 -7.49
CA LYS A 143 -15.95 -20.61 -7.21
C LYS A 143 -16.42 -19.26 -6.66
N ALA A 144 -15.52 -18.43 -6.14
CA ALA A 144 -15.87 -17.08 -5.70
C ALA A 144 -16.17 -16.15 -6.88
N PHE A 145 -15.60 -16.44 -8.06
CA PHE A 145 -15.72 -15.59 -9.24
C PHE A 145 -17.15 -15.52 -9.79
N VAL A 146 -17.98 -16.54 -9.56
CA VAL A 146 -19.42 -16.47 -9.91
C VAL A 146 -20.09 -15.28 -9.21
N LYS A 147 -19.89 -15.14 -7.90
CA LYS A 147 -20.45 -14.03 -7.11
C LYS A 147 -19.78 -12.70 -7.42
N ILE A 148 -18.49 -12.74 -7.73
CA ILE A 148 -17.74 -11.53 -8.10
C ILE A 148 -18.23 -11.01 -9.44
N ASN A 149 -18.45 -11.85 -10.44
CA ASN A 149 -18.97 -11.44 -11.74
C ASN A 149 -20.35 -10.77 -11.62
N GLU A 150 -21.24 -11.33 -10.79
CA GLU A 150 -22.51 -10.69 -10.44
C GLU A 150 -22.29 -9.31 -9.80
N PHE A 151 -21.40 -9.24 -8.80
CA PHE A 151 -21.03 -7.98 -8.14
C PHE A 151 -20.49 -6.93 -9.12
N VAL A 152 -19.57 -7.33 -10.02
CA VAL A 152 -18.96 -6.43 -11.01
C VAL A 152 -20.03 -5.89 -11.95
N SER A 153 -20.90 -6.77 -12.47
CA SER A 153 -21.99 -6.37 -13.37
C SER A 153 -22.89 -5.30 -12.72
N GLU A 154 -23.23 -5.46 -11.45
CA GLU A 154 -24.01 -4.46 -10.71
C GLU A 154 -23.24 -3.16 -10.45
N ALA A 155 -21.94 -3.26 -10.14
CA ALA A 155 -21.08 -2.11 -9.86
C ALA A 155 -20.82 -1.25 -11.11
N GLU A 156 -20.51 -1.89 -12.23
CA GLU A 156 -20.30 -1.23 -13.53
C GLU A 156 -21.60 -0.60 -14.04
N ALA A 157 -22.74 -1.30 -13.91
CA ALA A 157 -24.05 -0.74 -14.25
C ALA A 157 -24.40 0.51 -13.41
N ALA A 158 -23.82 0.63 -12.20
CA ALA A 158 -23.95 1.80 -11.35
C ALA A 158 -22.87 2.87 -11.59
N GLY A 159 -21.96 2.66 -12.55
CA GLY A 159 -20.91 3.60 -12.94
C GLY A 159 -19.65 3.57 -12.07
N TYR A 160 -19.41 2.51 -11.31
CA TYR A 160 -18.19 2.36 -10.50
C TYR A 160 -17.12 1.57 -11.24
N SER A 161 -15.87 2.01 -11.11
CA SER A 161 -14.71 1.31 -11.67
C SER A 161 -14.43 0.01 -10.92
N PHE A 162 -14.06 -1.04 -11.65
CA PHE A 162 -13.63 -2.32 -11.11
C PHE A 162 -12.38 -2.81 -11.83
N ILE A 163 -11.35 -3.16 -11.07
CA ILE A 163 -10.11 -3.71 -11.61
C ILE A 163 -9.68 -4.96 -10.84
N VAL A 164 -8.86 -5.80 -11.47
CA VAL A 164 -8.20 -6.93 -10.81
C VAL A 164 -6.70 -6.74 -10.81
N LEU A 165 -6.07 -6.98 -9.66
CA LEU A 165 -4.63 -7.03 -9.53
C LEU A 165 -4.16 -8.46 -9.29
N THR A 166 -3.16 -8.89 -10.04
CA THR A 166 -2.57 -10.23 -9.93
C THR A 166 -1.06 -10.20 -10.20
N SER A 167 -0.34 -11.23 -9.75
CA SER A 167 1.07 -11.41 -10.14
C SER A 167 1.23 -12.35 -11.34
N ALA A 168 0.12 -12.87 -11.87
CA ALA A 168 0.13 -13.84 -12.96
C ALA A 168 0.54 -13.21 -14.30
N PRO A 169 1.25 -13.94 -15.18
CA PRO A 169 1.60 -13.47 -16.52
C PRO A 169 0.35 -13.38 -17.42
N SER A 170 0.41 -12.55 -18.47
CA SER A 170 -0.73 -12.25 -19.35
C SER A 170 -1.38 -13.51 -19.94
N ALA A 171 -0.57 -14.50 -20.35
CA ALA A 171 -1.10 -15.77 -20.86
C ALA A 171 -1.98 -16.53 -19.84
N THR A 172 -1.64 -16.47 -18.55
CA THR A 172 -2.45 -17.05 -17.48
C THR A 172 -3.71 -16.24 -17.22
N ILE A 173 -3.59 -14.91 -17.28
CA ILE A 173 -4.74 -14.00 -17.17
C ILE A 173 -5.76 -14.30 -18.26
N ASP A 174 -5.34 -14.42 -19.52
CA ASP A 174 -6.25 -14.65 -20.64
C ASP A 174 -6.95 -15.99 -20.56
N ALA A 175 -6.21 -17.06 -20.22
CA ALA A 175 -6.82 -18.37 -19.96
C ALA A 175 -7.88 -18.30 -18.85
N PHE A 176 -7.56 -17.61 -17.75
CA PHE A 176 -8.47 -17.43 -16.62
C PHE A 176 -9.71 -16.62 -17.00
N ARG A 177 -9.55 -15.56 -17.82
CA ARG A 177 -10.64 -14.74 -18.33
C ARG A 177 -11.64 -15.57 -19.13
N HIS A 178 -11.14 -16.40 -20.03
CA HIS A 178 -12.00 -17.27 -20.84
C HIS A 178 -12.69 -18.35 -20.01
N GLU A 179 -11.98 -18.99 -19.09
CA GLU A 179 -12.55 -20.06 -18.27
C GLU A 179 -13.64 -19.57 -17.31
N HIS A 180 -13.44 -18.41 -16.69
CA HIS A 180 -14.32 -17.90 -15.63
C HIS A 180 -15.20 -16.72 -16.05
N GLN A 181 -15.17 -16.35 -17.34
CA GLN A 181 -16.00 -15.29 -17.92
C GLN A 181 -15.81 -13.95 -17.21
N THR A 182 -14.55 -13.60 -16.93
CA THR A 182 -14.19 -12.38 -16.21
C THR A 182 -13.81 -11.27 -17.19
N ALA A 183 -14.80 -10.50 -17.66
CA ALA A 183 -14.63 -9.51 -18.73
C ALA A 183 -14.02 -8.15 -18.28
N TYR A 184 -13.65 -8.02 -17.01
CA TYR A 184 -13.10 -6.80 -16.41
C TYR A 184 -11.57 -6.72 -16.56
N PRO A 185 -10.98 -5.51 -16.45
CA PRO A 185 -9.55 -5.31 -16.66
C PRO A 185 -8.70 -5.98 -15.57
N PHE A 186 -7.57 -6.55 -16.00
CA PHE A 186 -6.55 -7.11 -15.11
C PHE A 186 -5.27 -6.31 -15.27
N TYR A 187 -4.61 -6.07 -14.15
CA TYR A 187 -3.30 -5.46 -14.07
C TYR A 187 -2.37 -6.33 -13.24
N GLN A 188 -1.08 -6.14 -13.49
CA GLN A 188 0.01 -6.88 -12.91
C GLN A 188 0.70 -6.07 -11.81
N THR A 189 0.94 -6.74 -10.68
CA THR A 189 1.65 -6.20 -9.51
C THR A 189 2.40 -7.34 -8.81
N ASP A 190 3.47 -7.01 -8.08
CA ASP A 190 4.25 -7.99 -7.32
C ASP A 190 3.41 -8.76 -6.28
N GLU A 191 3.68 -10.07 -6.16
CA GLU A 191 2.91 -10.96 -5.27
C GLU A 191 3.03 -10.56 -3.79
N ILE A 192 4.19 -10.07 -3.35
CA ILE A 192 4.43 -9.64 -1.97
C ILE A 192 3.58 -8.42 -1.66
N GLU A 193 3.54 -7.45 -2.59
CA GLU A 193 2.69 -6.27 -2.45
C GLU A 193 1.21 -6.62 -2.44
N LEU A 194 0.76 -7.53 -3.31
CA LEU A 194 -0.63 -7.99 -3.30
C LEU A 194 -1.02 -8.68 -1.98
N LYS A 195 -0.11 -9.45 -1.38
CA LYS A 195 -0.33 -10.03 -0.04
C LYS A 195 -0.31 -8.97 1.07
N SER A 196 0.37 -7.85 0.86
CA SER A 196 0.33 -6.67 1.74
C SER A 196 -1.03 -5.95 1.62
N MET A 197 -1.59 -5.88 0.41
CA MET A 197 -2.93 -5.33 0.16
C MET A 197 -4.01 -6.15 0.88
N ILE A 198 -4.07 -7.45 0.61
CA ILE A 198 -5.03 -8.34 1.23
C ILE A 198 -4.53 -9.79 1.19
N ARG A 199 -4.62 -10.49 2.33
CA ARG A 199 -4.15 -11.88 2.46
C ARG A 199 -5.09 -12.91 1.84
N SER A 200 -6.26 -12.49 1.35
CA SER A 200 -7.25 -13.39 0.74
C SER A 200 -7.01 -13.56 -0.75
N ASN A 201 -7.29 -14.75 -1.28
CA ASN A 201 -7.16 -15.06 -2.71
C ASN A 201 -8.45 -15.71 -3.26
N PRO A 202 -9.36 -14.96 -3.90
CA PRO A 202 -9.29 -13.51 -4.11
C PRO A 202 -9.75 -12.72 -2.87
N GLY A 203 -9.53 -11.41 -2.89
CA GLY A 203 -10.04 -10.47 -1.88
C GLY A 203 -10.43 -9.12 -2.52
N LEU A 204 -11.50 -8.51 -2.04
CA LEU A 204 -12.04 -7.26 -2.59
C LEU A 204 -11.67 -6.08 -1.69
N LEU A 205 -11.26 -4.97 -2.29
CA LEU A 205 -11.03 -3.69 -1.64
C LEU A 205 -11.95 -2.63 -2.26
N LEU A 206 -12.37 -1.68 -1.45
CA LEU A 206 -13.05 -0.45 -1.89
C LEU A 206 -12.15 0.73 -1.55
N LEU A 207 -11.80 1.52 -2.58
CA LEU A 207 -11.01 2.74 -2.44
C LEU A 207 -11.84 3.97 -2.86
N LYS A 208 -11.48 5.13 -2.31
CA LYS A 208 -11.95 6.45 -2.73
C LYS A 208 -10.88 7.50 -2.42
N ASP A 209 -10.44 8.27 -3.42
CA ASP A 209 -9.38 9.29 -3.25
C ASP A 209 -8.13 8.72 -2.55
N GLY A 210 -7.70 7.54 -3.00
CA GLY A 210 -6.60 6.79 -2.41
C GLY A 210 -6.85 6.24 -1.01
N VAL A 211 -8.01 6.48 -0.38
CA VAL A 211 -8.34 5.97 0.96
C VAL A 211 -8.97 4.59 0.88
N VAL A 212 -8.46 3.63 1.66
CA VAL A 212 -9.07 2.30 1.79
C VAL A 212 -10.32 2.40 2.67
N LEU A 213 -11.51 2.28 2.08
CA LEU A 213 -12.78 2.35 2.80
C LEU A 213 -13.19 1.02 3.43
N ALA A 214 -12.90 -0.08 2.74
CA ALA A 214 -13.26 -1.42 3.19
C ALA A 214 -12.49 -2.53 2.46
N LYS A 215 -12.43 -3.70 3.10
CA LYS A 215 -11.74 -4.90 2.62
C LYS A 215 -12.58 -6.13 2.95
N TRP A 216 -12.68 -7.08 2.02
CA TRP A 216 -13.41 -8.32 2.21
C TRP A 216 -12.64 -9.51 1.63
N PRO A 217 -12.45 -10.60 2.39
CA PRO A 217 -12.00 -11.86 1.83
C PRO A 217 -13.10 -12.48 0.95
N HIS A 218 -12.75 -13.33 -0.01
CA HIS A 218 -13.72 -14.00 -0.91
C HIS A 218 -14.91 -14.64 -0.20
N ARG A 219 -14.73 -15.15 1.02
CA ARG A 219 -15.79 -15.81 1.80
C ARG A 219 -16.88 -14.86 2.30
N SER A 220 -16.57 -13.58 2.42
CA SER A 220 -17.47 -12.58 3.00
C SER A 220 -17.58 -11.34 2.13
N ILE A 221 -17.44 -11.50 0.81
CA ILE A 221 -17.81 -10.44 -0.14
C ILE A 221 -19.33 -10.23 0.00
N PRO A 222 -19.77 -9.02 0.40
CA PRO A 222 -21.19 -8.71 0.50
C PRO A 222 -21.81 -8.51 -0.89
N LEU A 223 -23.14 -8.58 -0.96
CA LEU A 223 -23.88 -8.14 -2.16
C LEU A 223 -23.62 -6.66 -2.43
N PHE A 224 -23.56 -6.28 -3.70
CA PHE A 224 -23.31 -4.89 -4.10
C PHE A 224 -24.35 -3.92 -3.53
N SER A 225 -25.63 -4.31 -3.50
CA SER A 225 -26.69 -3.54 -2.83
C SER A 225 -26.37 -3.14 -1.39
N LYS A 226 -25.77 -4.03 -0.59
CA LYS A 226 -25.36 -3.73 0.79
C LYS A 226 -24.14 -2.80 0.85
N VAL A 227 -23.19 -2.96 -0.07
CA VAL A 227 -22.04 -2.05 -0.18
C VAL A 227 -22.51 -0.66 -0.54
N LYS A 228 -23.39 -0.56 -1.54
CA LYS A 228 -23.99 0.69 -1.99
C LYS A 228 -24.69 1.41 -0.86
N GLU A 229 -25.50 0.69 -0.08
CA GLU A 229 -26.21 1.25 1.06
C GLU A 229 -25.27 1.79 2.15
N LYS A 230 -24.15 1.10 2.40
CA LYS A 230 -23.27 1.42 3.52
C LYS A 230 -22.19 2.44 3.19
N TYR A 231 -21.63 2.40 1.98
CA TYR A 231 -20.42 3.16 1.62
C TYR A 231 -20.60 4.15 0.48
N LEU A 232 -21.56 3.88 -0.43
CA LEU A 232 -21.69 4.62 -1.69
C LEU A 232 -22.89 5.59 -1.69
N LYS A 233 -23.54 5.78 -0.53
CA LYS A 233 -24.58 6.81 -0.38
C LYS A 233 -23.92 8.19 -0.53
N LYS A 234 -24.44 8.96 -1.48
CA LYS A 234 -24.16 10.40 -1.62
C LYS A 234 -24.77 11.16 -0.46
#